data_AF-X8C9A9-F1
#
_entry.id   AF-X8C9A9-F1
#
_cell.length_a   1.000
_cell.length_b   1.000
_cell.length_c   1.000
_cell.angle_alpha   90.00
_cell.angle_beta   90.00
_cell.angle_gamma   90.00
#
_symmetry.space_group_name_H-M   'P 1'
#
loop_
_entity.id
_entity.type
_entity.pdbx_description
1 polymer ?
#
loop_
_entity_poly.entity_id
_entity_poly.type
_entity_poly.pdbx_seq_one_letter_code
_entity_poly.pdbx_strand_id
1 'polypeptide(L)'
;MLVIDAASFPRDKACGDGLTPRAVAELERLGLGDWLDARIRHRGLRMSGFGGEVEVAWPGPSFPSTGSAVARIELDDRIRKVAEDSGARMLLGMKAVGARHDSCGRVRSLVLADGSEVGCGELIVADGARSPLGRVLGRRWHQDTVYGIAARGIWPRRAATSRG
;
A
#
# COMPACT_ATOMS: atom_id res chain seq x y z
N MET A 1 9.68 -3.45 -16.34
CA MET A 1 9.68 -4.03 -14.97
C MET A 1 8.71 -5.21 -14.90
N LEU A 2 8.95 -6.22 -14.07
CA LEU A 2 7.99 -7.27 -13.74
C LEU A 2 7.57 -7.12 -12.27
N VAL A 3 6.27 -7.16 -12.00
CA VAL A 3 5.70 -7.17 -10.65
C VAL A 3 5.13 -8.55 -10.39
N ILE A 4 5.53 -9.15 -9.27
CA ILE A 4 5.06 -10.46 -8.81
C ILE A 4 4.29 -10.24 -7.52
N ASP A 5 3.01 -10.61 -7.47
CA ASP A 5 2.18 -10.53 -6.28
C ASP A 5 1.43 -11.84 -6.07
N ALA A 6 1.43 -12.31 -4.82
CA ALA A 6 0.78 -13.57 -4.44
C ALA A 6 -0.75 -13.50 -4.56
N ALA A 7 -1.32 -12.31 -4.60
CA ALA A 7 -2.75 -12.11 -4.74
C ALA A 7 -3.15 -11.83 -6.18
N SER A 8 -4.38 -12.23 -6.52
CA SER A 8 -5.10 -11.72 -7.67
C SER A 8 -5.79 -10.41 -7.30
N PHE A 9 -5.90 -9.48 -8.24
CA PHE A 9 -6.53 -8.17 -8.02
C PHE A 9 -7.93 -8.13 -8.65
N PRO A 10 -8.87 -7.35 -8.06
CA PRO A 10 -8.69 -6.50 -6.88
C PRO A 10 -8.62 -7.32 -5.58
N ARG A 11 -7.86 -6.83 -4.58
CA ARG A 11 -7.70 -7.51 -3.27
C ARG A 11 -7.93 -6.55 -2.12
N ASP A 12 -8.54 -7.01 -1.04
CA ASP A 12 -8.68 -6.20 0.16
C ASP A 12 -7.41 -6.23 1.03
N LYS A 13 -7.25 -5.20 1.86
CA LYS A 13 -6.24 -5.10 2.91
C LYS A 13 -6.75 -4.19 4.04
N ALA A 14 -6.63 -4.67 5.28
CA ALA A 14 -7.26 -4.04 6.45
C ALA A 14 -6.69 -2.67 6.87
N CYS A 15 -5.55 -2.23 6.33
CA CYS A 15 -4.88 -1.00 6.78
C CYS A 15 -4.46 -0.15 5.59
N GLY A 16 -4.48 1.17 5.78
CA GLY A 16 -4.02 2.15 4.81
C GLY A 16 -5.12 2.71 3.91
N ASP A 17 -6.37 2.80 4.38
CA ASP A 17 -7.44 3.48 3.63
C ASP A 17 -7.25 5.01 3.67
N GLY A 18 -6.69 5.54 4.76
CA GLY A 18 -6.40 6.97 4.91
C GLY A 18 -5.15 7.40 4.15
N LEU A 19 -5.29 8.39 3.28
CA LEU A 19 -4.23 8.99 2.49
C LEU A 19 -3.86 10.35 3.10
N THR A 20 -2.61 10.47 3.56
CA THR A 20 -2.05 11.74 4.01
C THR A 20 -1.77 12.66 2.80
N PRO A 21 -1.59 13.98 3.02
CA PRO A 21 -1.11 14.89 1.98
C PRO A 21 0.08 14.40 1.16
N ARG A 22 1.04 13.74 1.81
CA ARG A 22 2.19 13.14 1.13
C ARG A 22 1.76 12.01 0.19
N ALA A 23 0.87 11.13 0.63
CA ALA A 23 0.36 10.05 -0.22
C ALA A 23 -0.44 10.61 -1.40
N VAL A 24 -1.24 11.66 -1.19
CA VAL A 24 -1.96 12.38 -2.26
C VAL A 24 -0.97 12.93 -3.29
N ALA A 25 0.08 13.63 -2.85
CA ALA A 25 1.10 14.17 -3.74
C ALA A 25 1.80 13.09 -4.58
N GLU A 26 2.15 11.94 -4.00
CA GLU A 26 2.77 10.85 -4.76
C GLU A 26 1.79 10.23 -5.77
N LEU A 27 0.52 10.10 -5.43
CA LEU A 27 -0.51 9.60 -6.36
C LEU A 27 -0.75 10.58 -7.51
N GLU A 28 -0.76 11.89 -7.25
CA GLU A 28 -0.82 12.92 -8.30
C GLU A 28 0.38 12.80 -9.26
N ARG A 29 1.59 12.57 -8.73
CA ARG A 29 2.80 12.33 -9.55
C ARG A 29 2.73 11.05 -10.38
N LEU A 30 1.96 10.06 -9.94
CA LEU A 30 1.63 8.85 -10.71
C LEU A 30 0.49 9.07 -11.73
N GLY A 31 -0.01 10.31 -11.89
CA GLY A 31 -1.09 10.63 -12.82
C GLY A 31 -2.48 10.28 -12.30
N LEU A 32 -2.67 10.12 -10.98
CA LEU A 32 -3.94 9.77 -10.37
C LEU A 32 -4.75 10.96 -9.84
N GLY A 33 -4.41 12.21 -10.24
CA GLY A 33 -5.10 13.43 -9.81
C GLY A 33 -6.60 13.40 -10.09
N ASP A 34 -7.01 13.29 -11.36
CA ASP A 34 -8.43 13.25 -11.75
C ASP A 34 -9.20 12.10 -11.09
N TRP A 35 -8.52 10.95 -10.92
CA TRP A 35 -9.07 9.81 -10.22
C TRP A 35 -9.36 10.20 -8.76
N LEU A 36 -8.40 10.79 -8.05
CA LEU A 36 -8.53 11.26 -6.67
C LEU A 36 -9.56 12.37 -6.49
N ASP A 37 -9.77 13.24 -7.47
CA ASP A 37 -10.75 14.34 -7.39
C ASP A 37 -12.18 13.85 -7.17
N ALA A 38 -12.50 12.63 -7.61
CA ALA A 38 -13.80 12.00 -7.39
C ALA A 38 -13.99 11.45 -5.96
N ARG A 39 -13.00 11.59 -5.05
CA ARG A 39 -12.96 10.92 -3.73
C ARG A 39 -13.09 11.95 -2.63
N ILE A 40 -13.33 11.43 -1.43
CA ILE A 40 -13.38 12.27 -0.23
C ILE A 40 -12.06 13.02 -0.10
N ARG A 41 -12.14 14.33 0.13
CA ARG A 41 -11.03 15.16 0.57
C ARG A 41 -11.27 15.64 1.99
N HIS A 42 -10.22 15.61 2.80
CA HIS A 42 -10.23 16.15 4.16
C HIS A 42 -9.02 17.04 4.40
N ARG A 43 -9.17 18.03 5.28
CA ARG A 43 -8.15 19.07 5.55
C ARG A 43 -7.37 18.83 6.84
N GLY A 44 -7.62 17.73 7.53
CA GLY A 44 -6.98 17.42 8.79
C GLY A 44 -7.47 16.11 9.39
N LEU A 45 -7.05 15.87 10.63
CA LEU A 45 -7.48 14.77 11.47
C LEU A 45 -8.26 15.32 12.65
N ARG A 46 -9.36 14.64 12.99
CA ARG A 46 -10.02 14.79 14.27
C ARG A 46 -9.86 13.51 15.07
N MET A 47 -9.35 13.63 16.27
CA MET A 47 -9.09 12.54 17.20
C MET A 47 -9.92 12.76 18.45
N SER A 48 -10.76 11.79 18.79
CA SER A 48 -11.62 11.86 19.98
C SER A 48 -11.46 10.58 20.80
N GLY A 49 -11.25 10.71 22.11
CA GLY A 49 -11.04 9.57 23.01
C GLY A 49 -10.76 9.99 24.45
N PHE A 50 -11.14 9.16 25.42
CA PHE A 50 -10.92 9.41 26.86
C PHE A 50 -11.40 10.78 27.36
N GLY A 51 -12.49 11.30 26.79
CA GLY A 51 -13.04 12.62 27.14
C GLY A 51 -12.34 13.82 26.49
N GLY A 52 -11.29 13.60 25.69
CA GLY A 52 -10.60 14.63 24.92
C GLY A 52 -10.99 14.60 23.44
N GLU A 53 -10.93 15.77 22.81
CA GLU A 53 -11.02 15.94 21.37
C GLU A 53 -9.91 16.90 20.90
N VAL A 54 -9.23 16.52 19.83
CA VAL A 54 -8.21 17.33 19.17
C VAL A 54 -8.48 17.32 17.67
N GLU A 55 -8.52 18.50 17.07
CA GLU A 55 -8.54 18.67 15.62
C GLU A 55 -7.23 19.29 15.15
N VAL A 56 -6.59 18.64 14.17
CA VAL A 56 -5.30 19.06 13.63
C VAL A 56 -5.45 19.22 12.13
N ALA A 57 -5.23 20.44 11.65
CA ALA A 57 -5.14 20.70 10.21
C ALA A 57 -3.89 20.03 9.61
N TRP A 58 -3.97 19.65 8.34
CA TRP A 58 -2.79 19.20 7.62
C TRP A 58 -1.72 20.29 7.57
N PRO A 59 -0.44 19.95 7.80
CA PRO A 59 0.63 20.93 7.77
C PRO A 59 0.91 21.38 6.33
N GLY A 60 1.19 22.67 6.15
CA GLY A 60 1.66 23.26 4.89
C GLY A 60 3.06 23.88 5.03
N PRO A 61 3.73 24.26 3.91
CA PRO A 61 3.26 24.18 2.53
C PRO A 61 3.86 23.01 1.71
N SER A 62 4.68 22.13 2.31
CA SER A 62 5.46 21.13 1.57
C SER A 62 4.65 20.05 0.85
N PHE A 63 3.36 19.90 1.16
CA PHE A 63 2.43 18.96 0.54
C PHE A 63 1.06 19.64 0.33
N PRO A 64 0.17 19.06 -0.51
CA PRO A 64 -1.19 19.56 -0.67
C PRO A 64 -1.90 19.77 0.68
N SER A 65 -2.81 20.75 0.75
CA SER A 65 -3.57 21.03 1.98
C SER A 65 -4.64 19.99 2.31
N THR A 66 -4.72 18.90 1.53
CA THR A 66 -5.75 17.88 1.64
C THR A 66 -5.16 16.47 1.66
N GLY A 67 -5.75 15.62 2.49
CA GLY A 67 -5.66 14.17 2.38
C GLY A 67 -6.94 13.59 1.76
N SER A 68 -6.98 12.26 1.66
CA SER A 68 -8.13 11.51 1.14
C SER A 68 -8.35 10.22 1.93
N ALA A 69 -9.39 9.47 1.58
CA ALA A 69 -9.65 8.13 2.09
C ALA A 69 -10.23 7.26 0.96
N VAL A 70 -9.58 6.13 0.68
CA VAL A 70 -9.96 5.20 -0.39
C VAL A 70 -9.76 3.78 0.09
N ALA A 71 -10.76 2.91 -0.14
CA ALA A 71 -10.65 1.50 0.23
C ALA A 71 -9.47 0.84 -0.51
N ARG A 72 -8.68 0.04 0.21
CA ARG A 72 -7.51 -0.66 -0.35
C ARG A 72 -7.82 -1.54 -1.57
N ILE A 73 -9.03 -2.10 -1.63
CA ILE A 73 -9.49 -2.89 -2.77
C ILE A 73 -9.52 -2.10 -4.08
N GLU A 74 -9.83 -0.81 -4.01
CA GLU A 74 -9.84 0.10 -5.17
C GLU A 74 -8.46 0.74 -5.38
N LEU A 75 -7.84 1.21 -4.30
CA LEU A 75 -6.57 1.93 -4.35
C LEU A 75 -5.45 1.05 -4.92
N ASP A 76 -5.27 -0.16 -4.39
CA ASP A 76 -4.16 -1.01 -4.83
C ASP A 76 -4.36 -1.47 -6.28
N ASP A 77 -5.60 -1.82 -6.68
CA ASP A 77 -5.88 -2.20 -8.07
C ASP A 77 -5.66 -1.03 -9.02
N ARG A 78 -6.01 0.20 -8.62
CA ARG A 78 -5.76 1.37 -9.46
C ARG A 78 -4.27 1.64 -9.64
N ILE A 79 -3.48 1.62 -8.56
CA ILE A 79 -2.02 1.82 -8.65
C ILE A 79 -1.39 0.72 -9.52
N ARG A 80 -1.82 -0.53 -9.36
CA ARG A 80 -1.38 -1.65 -10.19
C ARG A 80 -1.69 -1.39 -11.67
N LYS A 81 -2.91 -0.96 -12.00
CA LYS A 81 -3.30 -0.62 -13.38
C LYS A 81 -2.41 0.48 -13.96
N VAL A 82 -2.12 1.54 -13.20
CA VAL A 82 -1.18 2.59 -13.66
C VAL A 82 0.20 2.03 -13.98
N ALA A 83 0.72 1.13 -13.15
CA ALA A 83 2.00 0.48 -13.43
C ALA A 83 1.95 -0.40 -14.69
N GLU A 84 0.86 -1.15 -14.88
CA GLU A 84 0.62 -1.97 -16.08
C GLU A 84 0.51 -1.11 -17.35
N ASP A 85 -0.30 -0.06 -17.30
CA ASP A 85 -0.48 0.93 -18.38
C ASP A 85 0.84 1.64 -18.72
N SER A 86 1.75 1.76 -17.75
CA SER A 86 3.11 2.31 -17.92
C SER A 86 4.13 1.28 -18.43
N GLY A 87 3.71 0.07 -18.78
CA GLY A 87 4.54 -0.98 -19.37
C GLY A 87 5.15 -1.98 -18.37
N ALA A 88 4.73 -1.97 -17.10
CA ALA A 88 5.07 -3.07 -16.21
C ALA A 88 4.29 -4.33 -16.58
N ARG A 89 4.95 -5.49 -16.53
CA ARG A 89 4.27 -6.79 -16.65
C ARG A 89 3.83 -7.27 -15.28
N MET A 90 2.70 -7.95 -15.23
CA MET A 90 2.10 -8.45 -13.99
C MET A 90 2.12 -9.98 -13.97
N LEU A 91 2.65 -10.57 -12.91
CA LEU A 91 2.53 -11.99 -12.59
C LEU A 91 1.78 -12.11 -11.25
N LEU A 92 0.45 -12.08 -11.35
CA LEU A 92 -0.47 -12.08 -10.22
C LEU A 92 -0.83 -13.51 -9.80
N GLY A 93 -1.28 -13.68 -8.56
CA GLY A 93 -1.58 -15.00 -8.00
C GLY A 93 -0.34 -15.88 -7.83
N MET A 94 0.86 -15.29 -7.90
CA MET A 94 2.13 -16.00 -7.86
C MET A 94 3.03 -15.43 -6.77
N LYS A 95 3.60 -16.33 -5.97
CA LYS A 95 4.43 -15.93 -4.83
C LYS A 95 5.90 -16.25 -5.10
N ALA A 96 6.77 -15.26 -4.98
CA ALA A 96 8.19 -15.49 -4.82
C ALA A 96 8.46 -16.06 -3.40
N VAL A 97 9.06 -17.24 -3.34
CA VAL A 97 9.30 -17.99 -2.10
C VAL A 97 10.78 -18.16 -1.79
N GLY A 98 11.66 -17.89 -2.75
CA GLY A 98 13.10 -17.98 -2.57
C GLY A 98 13.89 -17.12 -3.55
N ALA A 99 15.20 -17.13 -3.41
CA ALA A 99 16.13 -16.45 -4.28
C ALA A 99 17.39 -17.29 -4.51
N ARG A 100 17.97 -17.20 -5.70
CA ARG A 100 19.30 -17.71 -6.03
C ARG A 100 20.28 -16.54 -6.04
N HIS A 101 21.47 -16.79 -5.51
CA HIS A 101 22.54 -15.82 -5.51
C HIS A 101 23.61 -16.23 -6.52
N ASP A 102 24.27 -15.27 -7.13
CA ASP A 102 25.49 -15.51 -7.90
C ASP A 102 26.71 -15.69 -6.98
N SER A 103 27.89 -15.90 -7.57
CA SER A 103 29.14 -16.07 -6.83
C SER A 103 29.58 -14.83 -6.04
N CYS A 104 29.05 -13.63 -6.34
CA CYS A 104 29.33 -12.41 -5.60
C CYS A 104 28.27 -12.08 -4.54
N GLY A 105 27.28 -12.97 -4.35
CA GLY A 105 26.23 -12.82 -3.35
C GLY A 105 25.06 -11.94 -3.78
N ARG A 106 24.96 -11.54 -5.06
CA ARG A 106 23.81 -10.78 -5.58
C ARG A 106 22.67 -11.72 -5.94
N VAL A 107 21.44 -11.29 -5.73
CA VAL A 107 20.26 -12.05 -6.19
C VAL A 107 20.25 -12.08 -7.73
N ARG A 108 20.33 -13.28 -8.30
CA ARG A 108 20.31 -13.51 -9.75
C ARG A 108 18.93 -13.94 -10.26
N SER A 109 18.20 -14.72 -9.46
CA SER A 109 16.84 -15.14 -9.78
C SER A 109 15.98 -15.29 -8.53
N LEU A 110 14.67 -15.18 -8.72
CA LEU A 110 13.64 -15.53 -7.74
C LEU A 110 13.10 -16.92 -8.03
N VAL A 111 12.85 -17.69 -6.98
CA VAL A 111 12.15 -18.97 -7.03
C VAL A 111 10.67 -18.72 -6.72
N LEU A 112 9.80 -19.17 -7.61
CA LEU A 112 8.36 -19.03 -7.49
C LEU A 112 7.74 -20.25 -6.79
N ALA A 113 6.52 -20.09 -6.29
CA ALA A 113 5.82 -21.13 -5.52
C ALA A 113 5.50 -22.39 -6.33
N ASP A 114 5.45 -22.28 -7.66
CA ASP A 114 5.27 -23.41 -8.59
C ASP A 114 6.61 -24.09 -8.97
N GLY A 115 7.73 -23.63 -8.40
CA GLY A 115 9.07 -24.13 -8.68
C GLY A 115 9.75 -23.49 -9.89
N SER A 116 9.06 -22.64 -10.65
CA SER A 116 9.69 -21.89 -11.75
C SER A 116 10.64 -20.79 -11.22
N GLU A 117 11.54 -20.31 -12.08
CA GLU A 117 12.48 -19.25 -11.72
C GLU A 117 12.35 -18.04 -12.65
N VAL A 118 12.52 -16.86 -12.06
CA VAL A 118 12.54 -15.58 -12.78
C VAL A 118 13.88 -14.90 -12.56
N GLY A 119 14.66 -14.71 -13.62
CA GLY A 119 15.91 -13.94 -13.57
C GLY A 119 15.65 -12.45 -13.32
N CYS A 120 16.49 -11.83 -12.50
CA CYS A 120 16.43 -10.39 -12.23
C CYS A 120 17.84 -9.78 -12.12
N GLY A 121 18.03 -8.59 -12.68
CA GLY A 121 19.24 -7.79 -12.45
C GLY A 121 19.10 -6.86 -11.24
N GLU A 122 17.87 -6.41 -10.97
CA GLU A 122 17.51 -5.57 -9.83
C GLU A 122 16.26 -6.14 -9.17
N LEU A 123 16.20 -6.07 -7.84
CA LEU A 123 15.11 -6.61 -7.04
C LEU A 123 14.65 -5.56 -6.02
N ILE A 124 13.37 -5.22 -6.07
CA ILE A 124 12.68 -4.43 -5.05
C ILE A 124 11.75 -5.36 -4.28
N VAL A 125 11.99 -5.50 -2.97
CA VAL A 125 11.13 -6.31 -2.09
C VAL A 125 10.05 -5.43 -1.48
N ALA A 126 8.82 -5.59 -1.96
CA ALA A 126 7.64 -4.82 -1.54
C ALA A 126 6.51 -5.71 -0.98
N ASP A 127 6.85 -6.85 -0.37
CA ASP A 127 5.92 -7.89 0.12
C ASP A 127 5.31 -7.62 1.51
N GLY A 128 5.33 -6.35 1.94
CA GLY A 128 4.64 -5.85 3.13
C GLY A 128 5.30 -6.22 4.46
N ALA A 129 4.64 -5.85 5.58
CA ALA A 129 5.25 -5.86 6.91
C ALA A 129 5.81 -7.22 7.36
N ARG A 130 5.16 -8.33 6.98
CA ARG A 130 5.64 -9.68 7.31
C ARG A 130 6.86 -10.06 6.49
N SER A 131 6.95 -9.56 5.26
CA SER A 131 8.04 -9.75 4.29
C SER A 131 8.66 -11.15 4.30
N PRO A 132 7.91 -12.21 3.93
CA PRO A 132 8.46 -13.56 3.88
C PRO A 132 9.68 -13.66 2.96
N LEU A 133 9.69 -12.99 1.81
CA LEU A 133 10.86 -12.98 0.91
C LEU A 133 12.00 -12.20 1.53
N GLY A 134 11.72 -11.04 2.15
CA GLY A 134 12.74 -10.27 2.85
C GLY A 134 13.43 -11.11 3.93
N ARG A 135 12.69 -11.94 4.67
CA ARG A 135 13.27 -12.86 5.67
C ARG A 135 14.16 -13.92 5.05
N VAL A 136 13.81 -14.44 3.87
CA VAL A 136 14.68 -15.34 3.09
C VAL A 136 15.98 -14.64 2.68
N LEU A 137 15.90 -13.35 2.35
CA LEU A 137 17.05 -12.50 2.02
C LEU A 137 17.79 -11.96 3.27
N GLY A 138 17.47 -12.46 4.46
CA GLY A 138 18.17 -12.09 5.70
C GLY A 138 17.63 -10.87 6.44
N ARG A 139 16.47 -10.31 6.04
CA ARG A 139 15.80 -9.25 6.80
C ARG A 139 15.44 -9.76 8.19
N ARG A 140 16.00 -9.12 9.21
CA ARG A 140 15.64 -9.35 10.62
C ARG A 140 14.57 -8.37 11.06
N TRP A 141 13.62 -8.88 11.81
CA TRP A 141 12.58 -8.04 12.41
C TRP A 141 13.08 -7.46 13.72
N HIS A 142 12.92 -6.16 13.90
CA HIS A 142 13.25 -5.45 15.13
C HIS A 142 12.09 -5.57 16.11
N GLN A 143 12.33 -6.19 17.27
CA GLN A 143 11.28 -6.57 18.22
C GLN A 143 11.25 -5.71 19.49
N ASP A 144 12.14 -4.73 19.61
CA ASP A 144 12.33 -3.95 20.85
C ASP A 144 11.32 -2.80 21.00
N THR A 145 10.19 -2.86 20.29
CA THR A 145 9.15 -1.82 20.28
C THR A 145 7.79 -2.40 20.60
N VAL A 146 6.92 -1.57 21.18
CA VAL A 146 5.56 -1.95 21.61
C VAL A 146 4.73 -2.53 20.47
N TYR A 147 3.99 -3.60 20.76
CA TYR A 147 3.03 -4.21 19.86
C TYR A 147 1.62 -3.65 20.08
N GLY A 148 0.96 -3.28 18.98
CA GLY A 148 -0.44 -2.91 18.96
C GLY A 148 -1.25 -3.87 18.07
N ILE A 149 -2.45 -4.20 18.50
CA ILE A 149 -3.43 -4.95 17.69
C ILE A 149 -4.51 -3.97 17.23
N ALA A 150 -4.86 -4.04 15.96
CA ALA A 150 -5.94 -3.25 15.37
C ALA A 150 -6.96 -4.17 14.68
N ALA A 151 -8.25 -3.83 14.80
CA ALA A 151 -9.34 -4.47 14.10
C ALA A 151 -10.08 -3.44 13.24
N ARG A 152 -10.51 -3.84 12.04
CA ARG A 152 -11.29 -3.00 11.11
C ARG A 152 -12.64 -3.67 10.82
N GLY A 153 -13.70 -2.88 10.77
CA GLY A 153 -15.01 -3.26 10.22
C GLY A 153 -15.49 -2.24 9.20
N ILE A 154 -16.33 -2.67 8.25
CA ILE A 154 -16.98 -1.80 7.27
C ILE A 154 -18.47 -1.72 7.64
N TRP A 155 -19.00 -0.50 7.70
CA TRP A 155 -20.41 -0.27 8.02
C TRP A 155 -21.07 0.64 6.97
N PRO A 156 -22.33 0.37 6.58
CA PRO A 156 -23.06 1.27 5.70
C PRO A 156 -23.13 2.67 6.30
N ARG A 157 -22.82 3.67 5.50
CA ARG A 157 -23.00 5.06 5.91
C ARG A 157 -24.50 5.32 6.08
N ARG A 158 -24.94 5.64 7.29
CA ARG A 158 -26.33 6.09 7.52
C ARG A 158 -26.54 7.40 6.75
N ALA A 159 -27.61 7.47 5.96
CA ALA A 159 -28.05 8.72 5.37
C ALA A 159 -28.33 9.73 6.50
N ALA A 160 -27.84 10.96 6.35
CA ALA A 160 -28.17 12.02 7.28
C ALA A 160 -29.66 12.30 7.14
N THR A 161 -30.44 12.06 8.19
CA THR A 161 -31.81 12.58 8.28
C THR A 161 -31.71 14.10 8.32
N SER A 162 -32.18 14.77 7.27
CA SER A 162 -32.41 16.21 7.29
C SER A 162 -33.39 16.52 8.42
N ARG A 163 -32.93 17.19 9.47
CA ARG A 163 -33.83 17.87 10.39
C ARG A 163 -34.26 19.16 9.68
N GLY A 164 -35.54 19.23 9.33
CA GLY A 164 -36.20 20.48 8.97
C GLY A 164 -36.44 21.36 10.18
#